data_AF-A0A6J4Q5S1-F1
#
_entry.id   AF-A0A6J4Q5S1-F1
#
_cell.length_a   1.000
_cell.length_b   1.000
_cell.length_c   1.000
_cell.angle_alpha   90.00
_cell.angle_beta   90.00
_cell.angle_gamma   90.00
#
_symmetry.space_group_name_H-M   'P 1'
#
loop_
_entity.id
_entity.type
_entity.pdbx_description
1 polymer ?
#
loop_
_entity_poly.entity_id
_entity_poly.type
_entity_poly.pdbx_seq_one_letter_code
_entity_poly.pdbx_strand_id
1 'polypeptide(L)'
;MTALAPAWAALVALPGAGGCARPKQEATLPEMPAAEQEPEVPQGDYRGEALDGLAASLEERSGELPGRTPEDHRARMHEFFGTVVEVLPILEGPEPSGAFRQQLRTVQSARYRLAPDAGGGPSPEPTIDAGLRGAYAALNSIGRDEPYAGQSMAQ
;
A
#
# COMPACT_ATOMS: atom_id res chain seq x y z
N MET A 1 52.41 -44.83 -33.53
CA MET A 1 51.71 -44.45 -34.79
C MET A 1 50.96 -43.17 -34.52
N THR A 2 51.45 -42.09 -35.14
CA THR A 2 50.81 -40.82 -35.55
C THR A 2 49.72 -40.14 -34.71
N ALA A 3 50.06 -38.92 -34.31
CA ALA A 3 49.25 -37.85 -33.75
C ALA A 3 48.26 -37.21 -34.75
N LEU A 4 47.24 -36.52 -34.23
CA LEU A 4 46.57 -35.40 -34.90
C LEU A 4 45.78 -34.59 -33.85
N ALA A 5 46.31 -33.41 -33.52
CA ALA A 5 45.61 -32.37 -32.77
C ALA A 5 45.00 -31.37 -33.77
N PRO A 6 43.74 -30.93 -33.59
CA PRO A 6 43.25 -29.74 -34.25
C PRO A 6 43.53 -28.53 -33.34
N ALA A 7 44.59 -27.80 -33.69
CA ALA A 7 44.66 -26.38 -33.44
C ALA A 7 43.52 -25.72 -34.21
N TRP A 8 42.63 -24.96 -33.56
CA TRP A 8 41.94 -23.82 -34.15
C TRP A 8 41.80 -22.73 -33.08
N ALA A 9 42.51 -21.64 -33.35
CA ALA A 9 42.42 -20.38 -32.65
C ALA A 9 41.09 -19.72 -32.98
N ALA A 10 40.21 -19.57 -31.98
CA ALA A 10 39.07 -18.67 -32.08
C ALA A 10 39.53 -17.29 -31.59
N LEU A 11 39.63 -16.35 -32.54
CA LEU A 11 39.86 -14.93 -32.33
C LEU A 11 38.90 -14.38 -31.27
N VAL A 12 39.48 -13.77 -30.22
CA VAL A 12 38.79 -12.85 -29.33
C VAL A 12 38.58 -11.54 -30.10
N ALA A 13 37.40 -11.36 -30.67
CA ALA A 13 36.92 -10.06 -31.12
C ALA A 13 36.01 -9.49 -30.03
N LEU A 14 36.50 -8.48 -29.29
CA LEU A 14 35.68 -7.55 -28.52
C LEU A 14 35.16 -6.47 -29.48
N PRO A 15 33.86 -6.39 -29.80
CA PRO A 15 33.30 -5.17 -30.34
C PRO A 15 32.71 -4.34 -29.19
N GLY A 16 33.35 -3.20 -28.95
CA GLY A 16 32.67 -1.92 -28.91
C GLY A 16 31.70 -1.69 -27.76
N ALA A 17 32.15 -0.81 -26.86
CA ALA A 17 31.30 0.06 -26.06
C ALA A 17 30.37 0.88 -26.98
N GLY A 18 29.27 0.27 -27.42
CA GLY A 18 28.13 0.90 -28.05
C GLY A 18 27.00 0.99 -27.04
N GLY A 19 27.20 1.77 -25.97
CA GLY A 19 26.12 2.16 -25.09
C GLY A 19 25.09 2.92 -25.92
N CYS A 20 24.04 2.22 -26.35
CA CYS A 20 22.86 2.84 -26.94
C CYS A 20 22.19 3.71 -25.87
N ALA A 21 22.65 4.95 -25.75
CA ALA A 21 21.82 6.06 -25.34
C ALA A 21 20.75 6.27 -26.42
N ARG A 22 19.77 5.37 -26.49
CA ARG A 22 18.49 5.71 -27.10
C ARG A 22 17.83 6.72 -26.15
N PRO A 23 17.45 7.92 -26.61
CA PRO A 23 16.56 8.76 -25.81
C PRO A 23 15.32 7.92 -25.51
N LYS A 24 14.93 7.83 -24.23
CA LYS A 24 13.67 7.20 -23.83
C LYS A 24 12.54 7.89 -24.61
N GLN A 25 12.10 7.26 -25.69
CA GLN A 25 10.88 7.62 -26.39
C GLN A 25 9.74 7.28 -25.44
N GLU A 26 9.08 8.33 -24.97
CA GLU A 26 7.74 8.43 -24.40
C GLU A 26 7.30 7.33 -23.42
N ALA A 27 6.92 7.74 -22.22
CA ALA A 27 6.40 6.85 -21.19
C ALA A 27 5.24 6.01 -21.73
N THR A 28 5.48 4.71 -21.91
CA THR A 28 4.47 3.69 -22.25
C THR A 28 3.62 3.31 -21.03
N LEU A 29 3.99 3.82 -19.86
CA LEU A 29 3.16 3.77 -18.66
C LEU A 29 2.18 4.95 -18.73
N PRO A 30 0.87 4.70 -18.59
CA PRO A 30 -0.08 5.80 -18.39
C PRO A 30 0.42 6.67 -17.24
N GLU A 31 0.22 7.98 -17.38
CA GLU A 31 0.54 8.97 -16.36
C GLU A 31 0.01 8.46 -15.02
N MET A 32 0.93 8.15 -14.10
CA MET A 32 0.51 7.84 -12.74
C MET A 32 -0.24 9.08 -12.26
N PRO A 33 -1.47 8.95 -11.74
CA PRO A 33 -2.14 10.08 -11.13
C PRO A 33 -1.15 10.70 -10.14
N ALA A 34 -0.93 12.01 -10.29
CA ALA A 34 -0.13 12.78 -9.35
C ALA A 34 -0.53 12.34 -7.94
N ALA A 35 0.45 12.01 -7.09
CA ALA A 35 0.18 11.59 -5.73
C ALA A 35 -0.80 12.61 -5.14
N GLU A 36 -2.07 12.19 -5.00
CA GLU A 36 -3.09 13.01 -4.36
C GLU A 36 -2.49 13.39 -3.01
N GLN A 37 -2.57 14.69 -2.69
CA GLN A 37 -2.04 15.26 -1.47
C GLN A 37 -2.28 14.26 -0.34
N GLU A 38 -1.21 13.83 0.34
CA GLU A 38 -1.34 12.93 1.48
C GLU A 38 -2.44 13.52 2.36
N PRO A 39 -3.52 12.77 2.63
CA PRO A 39 -4.66 13.33 3.34
C PRO A 39 -4.12 13.98 4.61
N GLU A 40 -4.36 15.29 4.77
CA GLU A 40 -4.01 16.00 5.99
C GLU A 40 -4.67 15.23 7.12
N VAL A 41 -3.86 14.54 7.92
CA VAL A 41 -4.34 13.84 9.10
C VAL A 41 -4.95 14.91 9.99
N PRO A 42 -6.27 14.89 10.25
CA PRO A 42 -6.88 15.96 11.00
C PRO A 42 -6.25 15.97 12.38
N GLN A 43 -5.51 17.04 12.70
CA GLN A 43 -4.89 17.24 14.00
C GLN A 43 -6.00 17.70 14.96
N GLY A 44 -6.71 16.73 15.53
CA GLY A 44 -7.77 16.95 16.50
C GLY A 44 -7.43 16.29 17.83
N ASP A 45 -7.85 16.93 18.92
CA ASP A 45 -7.92 16.29 20.24
C ASP A 45 -9.08 15.27 20.16
N TYR A 46 -8.78 14.05 19.68
CA TYR A 46 -9.79 13.01 19.49
C TYR A 46 -10.24 12.50 20.86
N ARG A 47 -11.23 13.21 21.41
CA ARG A 47 -11.96 12.81 22.61
C ARG A 47 -12.50 11.41 22.40
N GLY A 48 -12.41 10.56 23.44
CA GLY A 48 -12.77 9.13 23.37
C GLY A 48 -14.12 8.85 22.70
N GLU A 49 -15.10 9.75 22.81
CA GLU A 49 -16.40 9.66 22.14
C GLU A 49 -16.32 9.57 20.61
N ALA A 50 -15.38 10.28 19.97
CA ALA A 50 -15.18 10.22 18.53
C ALA A 50 -14.56 8.87 18.11
N LEU A 51 -13.65 8.34 18.92
CA LEU A 51 -13.06 7.02 18.71
C LEU A 51 -14.09 5.90 18.93
N ASP A 52 -14.95 6.02 19.94
CA ASP A 52 -16.04 5.07 20.20
C ASP A 52 -17.02 5.02 19.03
N GLY A 53 -17.40 6.19 18.48
CA GLY A 53 -18.26 6.28 17.30
C GLY A 53 -17.62 5.63 16.06
N LEU A 54 -16.32 5.84 15.85
CA LEU A 54 -15.57 5.24 14.75
C LEU A 54 -15.43 3.72 14.92
N ALA A 55 -15.15 3.24 16.14
CA ALA A 55 -15.07 1.82 16.46
C ALA A 55 -16.41 1.11 16.23
N ALA A 56 -17.52 1.70 16.67
CA ALA A 56 -18.86 1.18 16.41
C ALA A 56 -19.17 1.11 14.91
N SER A 57 -18.76 2.12 14.14
CA SER A 57 -18.95 2.13 12.67
C SER A 57 -18.14 1.04 11.97
N LEU A 58 -16.92 0.73 12.46
CA LEU A 58 -16.11 -0.36 11.95
C LEU A 58 -16.73 -1.72 12.28
N GLU A 59 -17.24 -1.89 13.50
CA GLU A 59 -17.92 -3.13 13.92
C GLU A 59 -19.15 -3.40 13.05
N GLU A 60 -20.04 -2.40 12.89
CA GLU A 60 -21.22 -2.48 12.03
C GLU A 60 -20.84 -2.87 10.59
N ARG A 61 -19.90 -2.15 9.97
CA ARG A 61 -19.44 -2.43 8.59
C ARG A 61 -18.77 -3.79 8.44
N SER A 62 -18.09 -4.28 9.47
CA SER A 62 -17.45 -5.60 9.44
C SER A 62 -18.48 -6.73 9.50
N GLY A 63 -19.57 -6.56 10.26
CA GLY A 63 -20.68 -7.52 10.32
C GLY A 63 -21.47 -7.61 9.01
N GLU A 64 -21.33 -6.60 8.17
CA GLU A 64 -21.91 -6.51 6.84
C GLU A 64 -21.10 -7.21 5.74
N LEU A 65 -19.93 -7.78 6.06
CA LEU A 65 -19.08 -8.52 5.13
C LEU A 65 -19.25 -10.05 5.31
N PRO A 66 -19.14 -10.84 4.23
CA PRO A 66 -18.96 -10.43 2.84
C PRO A 66 -20.26 -9.91 2.21
N GLY A 67 -20.12 -9.13 1.12
CA GLY A 67 -21.28 -8.68 0.34
C GLY A 67 -21.98 -9.84 -0.37
N ARG A 68 -23.24 -9.64 -0.76
CA ARG A 68 -24.07 -10.70 -1.37
C ARG A 68 -23.71 -11.00 -2.82
N THR A 69 -23.11 -10.04 -3.51
CA THR A 69 -22.57 -10.19 -4.87
C THR A 69 -21.13 -9.69 -4.91
N PRO A 70 -20.32 -10.04 -5.93
CA PRO A 70 -18.97 -9.51 -6.07
C PRO A 70 -18.91 -7.98 -6.12
N GLU A 71 -19.86 -7.34 -6.79
CA GLU A 71 -19.96 -5.87 -6.91
C GLU A 71 -20.31 -5.24 -5.56
N ASP A 72 -21.29 -5.81 -4.84
CA ASP A 72 -21.67 -5.37 -3.49
C ASP A 72 -20.52 -5.58 -2.50
N HIS A 73 -19.82 -6.72 -2.56
CA HIS A 73 -18.65 -6.98 -1.73
C HIS A 73 -17.54 -5.96 -1.98
N ARG A 74 -17.25 -5.67 -3.25
CA ARG A 74 -16.28 -4.64 -3.64
C ARG A 74 -16.65 -3.26 -3.10
N ALA A 75 -17.91 -2.85 -3.23
CA ALA A 75 -18.39 -1.56 -2.74
C ALA A 75 -18.26 -1.47 -1.21
N ARG A 76 -18.71 -2.49 -0.47
CA ARG A 76 -18.56 -2.56 1.00
C ARG A 76 -17.10 -2.53 1.44
N MET A 77 -16.22 -3.24 0.73
CA MET A 77 -14.78 -3.21 1.02
C MET A 77 -14.15 -1.84 0.73
N HIS A 78 -14.59 -1.13 -0.31
CA HIS A 78 -14.17 0.25 -0.59
C HIS A 78 -14.56 1.19 0.58
N GLU A 79 -15.80 1.09 1.06
CA GLU A 79 -16.29 1.87 2.19
C GLU A 79 -15.57 1.52 3.50
N PHE A 80 -15.34 0.23 3.76
CA PHE A 80 -14.58 -0.25 4.90
C PHE A 80 -13.15 0.31 4.92
N PHE A 81 -12.42 0.23 3.80
CA PHE A 81 -11.08 0.82 3.72
C PHE A 81 -11.09 2.35 3.84
N GLY A 82 -12.18 3.01 3.46
CA GLY A 82 -12.38 4.44 3.74
C GLY A 82 -12.32 4.72 5.24
N THR A 83 -13.13 4.01 6.02
CA THR A 83 -13.13 4.14 7.48
C THR A 83 -11.78 3.79 8.09
N VAL A 84 -11.13 2.72 7.63
CA VAL A 84 -9.81 2.34 8.14
C VAL A 84 -8.77 3.45 7.92
N VAL A 85 -8.76 4.09 6.75
CA VAL A 85 -7.81 5.19 6.45
C VAL A 85 -8.07 6.43 7.30
N GLU A 86 -9.32 6.66 7.71
CA GLU A 86 -9.68 7.76 8.62
C GLU A 86 -9.31 7.45 10.07
N VAL A 87 -9.51 6.21 10.52
CA VAL A 87 -9.33 5.80 11.94
C VAL A 87 -7.86 5.58 12.30
N LEU A 88 -7.10 4.91 11.45
CA LEU A 88 -5.73 4.50 11.80
C LEU A 88 -4.82 5.68 12.19
N PRO A 89 -4.81 6.82 11.48
CA PRO A 89 -3.97 7.97 11.85
C PRO A 89 -4.33 8.56 13.22
N ILE A 90 -5.60 8.46 13.61
CA ILE A 90 -6.08 8.90 14.92
C ILE A 90 -5.48 8.05 16.02
N LEU A 91 -5.43 6.73 15.80
CA LEU A 91 -4.90 5.76 16.75
C LEU A 91 -3.37 5.82 16.87
N GLU A 92 -2.66 6.07 15.76
CA GLU A 92 -1.20 6.23 15.76
C GLU A 92 -0.76 7.56 16.41
N GLY A 93 -1.57 8.61 16.27
CA GLY A 93 -1.30 9.93 16.85
C GLY A 93 -0.56 10.89 15.91
N PRO A 94 -0.03 12.01 16.44
CA PRO A 94 0.43 13.15 15.62
C PRO A 94 1.74 12.90 14.86
N GLU A 95 2.55 11.92 15.27
CA GLU A 95 3.87 11.65 14.68
C GLU A 95 3.97 10.22 14.13
N PRO A 96 3.25 9.90 13.03
CA PRO A 96 3.23 8.55 12.49
C PRO A 96 4.59 8.11 11.96
N SER A 97 4.96 6.86 12.25
CA SER A 97 6.19 6.28 11.73
C SER A 97 6.19 6.21 10.20
N GLY A 98 7.37 6.13 9.57
CA GLY A 98 7.47 5.96 8.12
C GLY A 98 6.89 4.62 7.65
N ALA A 99 7.01 3.58 8.48
CA ALA A 99 6.44 2.26 8.21
C ALA A 99 4.90 2.30 8.23
N PHE A 100 4.32 2.94 9.25
CA PHE A 100 2.88 3.16 9.35
C PHE A 100 2.33 3.89 8.13
N ARG A 101 2.95 4.99 7.72
CA ARG A 101 2.55 5.74 6.51
C ARG A 101 2.55 4.89 5.26
N GLN A 102 3.55 4.03 5.10
CA GLN A 102 3.61 3.12 3.96
C GLN A 102 2.51 2.06 3.98
N GLN A 103 2.18 1.52 5.15
CA GLN A 103 1.09 0.56 5.33
C GLN A 103 -0.27 1.21 5.06
N LEU A 104 -0.49 2.43 5.56
CA LEU A 104 -1.69 3.23 5.29
C LEU A 104 -1.86 3.49 3.79
N ARG A 105 -0.77 3.82 3.08
CA ARG A 105 -0.77 3.99 1.62
C ARG A 105 -1.17 2.71 0.88
N THR A 106 -0.80 1.53 1.38
CA THR A 106 -1.27 0.25 0.82
C THR A 106 -2.78 0.10 0.96
N VAL A 107 -3.36 0.43 2.13
CA VAL A 107 -4.82 0.41 2.35
C VAL A 107 -5.52 1.41 1.41
N GLN A 108 -4.99 2.62 1.33
CA GLN A 108 -5.56 3.67 0.47
C GLN A 108 -5.51 3.29 -1.01
N SER A 109 -4.41 2.68 -1.46
CA SER A 109 -4.29 2.15 -2.83
C SER A 109 -5.31 1.04 -3.11
N ALA A 110 -5.56 0.17 -2.13
CA ALA A 110 -6.58 -0.87 -2.24
C ALA A 110 -7.98 -0.26 -2.36
N ARG A 111 -8.30 0.75 -1.54
CA ARG A 111 -9.55 1.52 -1.62
C ARG A 111 -9.78 2.10 -3.01
N TYR A 112 -8.80 2.83 -3.56
CA TYR A 112 -8.92 3.44 -4.89
C TYR A 112 -9.18 2.41 -5.99
N ARG A 113 -8.49 1.27 -5.94
CA ARG A 113 -8.68 0.19 -6.90
C ARG A 113 -10.03 -0.52 -6.78
N LEU A 114 -10.66 -0.46 -5.61
CA LEU A 114 -12.01 -0.99 -5.38
C LEU A 114 -13.11 0.05 -5.65
N ALA A 115 -12.76 1.30 -5.97
CA ALA A 115 -13.74 2.34 -6.23
C ALA A 115 -14.75 1.88 -7.31
N PRO A 116 -16.05 2.21 -7.17
CA PRO A 116 -17.09 1.76 -8.10
C PRO A 116 -16.84 2.16 -9.57
N ASP A 117 -16.11 3.25 -9.77
CA ASP A 117 -15.76 3.86 -11.05
C ASP A 117 -14.41 3.40 -11.62
N ALA A 118 -13.62 2.62 -10.88
CA ALA A 118 -12.27 2.18 -11.31
C ALA A 118 -12.26 1.18 -12.49
N GLY A 119 -13.39 1.03 -13.20
CA GLY A 119 -13.57 0.16 -14.36
C GLY A 119 -13.66 -1.32 -14.00
N GLY A 120 -14.24 -2.12 -14.90
CA GLY A 120 -14.33 -3.59 -14.80
C GLY A 120 -12.98 -4.29 -14.93
N GLY A 121 -12.02 -3.89 -14.10
CA GLY A 121 -10.67 -4.42 -14.04
C GLY A 121 -10.61 -5.84 -13.47
N PRO A 122 -9.39 -6.37 -13.25
CA PRO A 122 -9.19 -7.72 -12.73
C PRO A 122 -9.90 -7.96 -11.39
N SER A 123 -10.06 -9.24 -11.03
CA SER A 123 -10.72 -9.69 -9.79
C SER A 123 -10.35 -8.82 -8.57
N PRO A 124 -11.32 -8.43 -7.72
CA PRO A 124 -11.06 -7.56 -6.56
C PRO A 124 -10.28 -8.27 -5.44
N GLU A 125 -10.27 -9.60 -5.40
CA GLU A 125 -9.69 -10.40 -4.29
C GLU A 125 -8.23 -10.06 -3.95
N PRO A 126 -7.28 -9.96 -4.91
CA PRO A 126 -5.90 -9.62 -4.58
C PRO A 126 -5.76 -8.20 -4.02
N THR A 127 -6.65 -7.29 -4.43
CA THR A 127 -6.68 -5.92 -3.93
C THR A 127 -7.19 -5.88 -2.49
N ILE A 128 -8.25 -6.65 -2.21
CA ILE A 128 -8.82 -6.81 -0.87
C ILE A 128 -7.79 -7.41 0.09
N ASP A 129 -7.13 -8.52 -0.29
CA ASP A 129 -6.09 -9.16 0.53
C ASP A 129 -4.92 -8.22 0.83
N ALA A 130 -4.45 -7.46 -0.17
CA ALA A 130 -3.40 -6.46 0.03
C ALA A 130 -3.83 -5.35 1.01
N GLY A 131 -5.07 -4.85 0.88
CA GLY A 131 -5.61 -3.83 1.77
C GLY A 131 -5.76 -4.34 3.21
N LEU A 132 -6.30 -5.55 3.41
CA LEU A 132 -6.46 -6.16 4.73
C LEU A 132 -5.11 -6.41 5.42
N ARG A 133 -4.10 -6.90 4.68
CA ARG A 133 -2.74 -7.05 5.22
C ARG A 133 -2.11 -5.72 5.59
N GLY A 134 -2.34 -4.68 4.78
CA GLY A 134 -1.89 -3.31 5.09
C GLY A 134 -2.51 -2.79 6.39
N ALA A 135 -3.83 -2.93 6.53
CA ALA A 135 -4.56 -2.51 7.72
C ALA A 135 -4.09 -3.27 8.98
N TYR A 136 -3.93 -4.59 8.88
CA TYR A 136 -3.38 -5.41 9.96
C TYR A 136 -1.96 -4.98 10.34
N ALA A 137 -1.10 -4.70 9.36
CA ALA A 137 0.27 -4.27 9.60
C ALA A 137 0.34 -2.92 10.32
N ALA A 138 -0.55 -1.98 9.97
CA ALA A 138 -0.67 -0.67 10.62
C ALA A 138 -1.22 -0.77 12.05
N LEU A 139 -2.25 -1.59 12.29
CA LEU A 139 -2.72 -1.85 13.65
C LEU A 139 -1.63 -2.48 14.53
N ASN A 140 -0.85 -3.39 13.96
CA ASN A 140 0.23 -4.05 14.66
C ASN A 140 1.46 -3.14 14.86
N SER A 141 1.66 -2.08 14.06
CA SER A 141 2.68 -1.07 14.37
C SER A 141 2.25 -0.24 15.57
N ILE A 142 1.00 0.23 15.60
CA ILE A 142 0.44 0.97 16.75
C ILE A 142 0.65 0.19 18.06
N GLY A 143 0.25 -1.09 18.08
CA GLY A 143 0.37 -1.93 19.27
C GLY A 143 1.80 -2.32 19.68
N ARG A 144 2.80 -2.14 18.80
CA ARG A 144 4.22 -2.48 19.07
C ARG A 144 5.11 -1.26 19.29
N ASP A 145 4.71 -0.10 18.77
CA ASP A 145 5.40 1.17 18.90
C ASP A 145 4.94 1.96 20.16
N GLU A 146 4.08 1.34 20.98
CA GLU A 146 3.70 1.73 22.34
C GLU A 146 4.75 1.60 23.49
N PRO A 147 6.07 1.30 23.34
CA PRO A 147 6.96 1.25 24.49
C PRO A 147 7.50 2.61 24.97
N TYR A 148 7.04 3.75 24.46
CA TYR A 148 7.58 5.08 24.83
C TYR A 148 6.61 6.10 25.44
N ALA A 149 5.31 5.81 25.56
CA ALA A 149 4.34 6.71 26.18
C ALA A 149 4.54 6.91 27.71
N GLY A 150 5.49 6.18 28.34
CA GLY A 150 5.79 6.26 29.77
C GLY A 150 7.13 6.90 30.15
N GLN A 151 8.00 7.28 29.20
CA GLN A 151 9.22 8.04 29.53
C GLN A 151 8.94 9.54 29.43
N SER A 152 8.06 10.03 30.31
CA SER A 152 8.02 11.45 30.64
C SER A 152 9.42 11.87 31.07
N MET A 153 9.96 12.85 30.38
CA MET A 153 11.22 13.51 30.68
C MET A 153 11.30 13.88 32.16
N ALA A 154 12.11 13.12 32.90
CA ALA A 154 12.69 13.56 34.15
C ALA A 154 14.12 14.01 33.85
N GLN A 155 14.29 15.23 33.35
CA GLN A 155 15.53 16.02 33.45
C GLN A 155 15.18 17.50 33.57
#